data_AF-A3UDX5-F1
#
_entry.id   AF-A3UDX5-F1
#
_cell.length_a   1.000
_cell.length_b   1.000
_cell.length_c   1.000
_cell.angle_alpha   90.00
_cell.angle_beta   90.00
_cell.angle_gamma   90.00
#
_symmetry.space_group_name_H-M   'P 1'
#
loop_
_entity.id
_entity.type
_entity.pdbx_description
1 polymer ?
#
loop_
_entity_poly.entity_id
_entity_poly.type
_entity_poly.pdbx_seq_one_letter_code
_entity_poly.pdbx_strand_id
1 'polypeptide(L)'
;MKPRRLVVLSLITPLALSACVSVDTYDRRAAFTQCREISDRDARDLCIERSMEAARTERYENAEDFQRRQEEFEDRYARDRAMGVPEDLAGRRPSDILDDRPN
;
A
#
# COMPACT_ATOMS: atom_id res chain seq x y z
N MET A 1 -27.51 35.87 -35.38
CA MET A 1 -26.17 35.26 -35.41
C MET A 1 -26.00 34.43 -34.13
N LYS A 2 -25.80 33.11 -34.26
CA LYS A 2 -25.75 32.15 -33.13
C LYS A 2 -24.29 31.94 -32.74
N PRO A 3 -23.85 32.18 -31.49
CA PRO A 3 -22.53 31.72 -31.07
C PRO A 3 -22.57 30.20 -30.91
N ARG A 4 -21.84 29.51 -31.80
CA ARG A 4 -21.53 28.08 -31.67
C ARG A 4 -20.68 27.91 -30.42
N ARG A 5 -21.26 27.34 -29.36
CA ARG A 5 -20.52 26.83 -28.20
C ARG A 5 -19.74 25.59 -28.64
N LEU A 6 -18.51 25.79 -29.10
CA LEU A 6 -17.51 24.75 -29.16
C LEU A 6 -17.11 24.44 -27.72
N VAL A 7 -17.68 23.36 -27.17
CA VAL A 7 -17.23 22.77 -25.90
C VAL A 7 -15.91 22.09 -26.21
N VAL A 8 -14.84 22.81 -25.92
CA VAL A 8 -13.46 22.37 -26.00
C VAL A 8 -13.11 21.66 -24.69
N LEU A 9 -12.45 20.51 -24.82
CA LEU A 9 -11.76 19.73 -23.78
C LEU A 9 -12.61 19.03 -22.70
N SER A 10 -13.18 17.89 -23.08
CA SER A 10 -13.21 16.73 -22.19
C SER A 10 -11.83 16.03 -22.26
N LEU A 11 -10.88 16.52 -21.48
CA LEU A 11 -9.60 15.86 -21.21
C LEU A 11 -9.52 15.67 -19.68
N ILE A 12 -10.53 15.02 -19.14
CA ILE A 12 -10.53 14.59 -17.74
C ILE A 12 -9.75 13.27 -17.67
N THR A 13 -8.43 13.43 -17.59
CA THR A 13 -7.48 12.63 -16.81
C THR A 13 -7.63 11.09 -16.80
N PRO A 14 -6.77 10.33 -17.50
CA PRO A 14 -6.43 8.96 -17.15
C PRO A 14 -5.18 8.94 -16.24
N LEU A 15 -5.15 9.72 -15.15
CA LEU A 15 -3.97 9.76 -14.27
C LEU A 15 -3.92 8.58 -13.29
N ALA A 16 -5.06 7.98 -12.96
CA ALA A 16 -5.14 6.84 -12.03
C ALA A 16 -4.59 5.52 -12.61
N LEU A 17 -4.55 5.37 -13.94
CA LEU A 17 -4.03 4.15 -14.58
C LEU A 17 -2.50 4.07 -14.57
N SER A 18 -1.79 5.19 -14.36
CA SER A 18 -0.32 5.22 -14.43
C SER A 18 0.34 4.56 -13.22
N ALA A 19 -0.28 4.66 -12.03
CA ALA A 19 0.27 4.13 -10.79
C ALA A 19 0.29 2.59 -10.76
N CYS A 20 -0.77 1.95 -11.29
CA CYS A 20 -0.83 0.50 -11.40
C CYS A 20 0.23 -0.05 -12.38
N VAL A 21 0.49 0.68 -13.48
CA VAL A 21 1.51 0.30 -14.47
C VAL A 21 2.93 0.45 -13.88
N SER A 22 3.19 1.50 -13.10
CA SER A 22 4.50 1.66 -12.44
C SER A 22 4.79 0.58 -11.39
N VAL A 23 3.75 0.10 -10.71
CA VAL A 23 3.85 -0.97 -9.71
C VAL A 23 4.11 -2.32 -10.37
N ASP A 24 3.32 -2.67 -11.39
CA ASP A 24 3.47 -3.94 -12.11
C ASP A 24 4.84 -4.03 -12.80
N THR A 25 5.33 -2.91 -13.33
CA THR A 25 6.67 -2.86 -13.94
C THR A 25 7.81 -2.98 -12.93
N TYR A 26 7.63 -2.50 -11.70
CA TYR A 26 8.60 -2.68 -10.61
C TYR A 26 8.64 -4.15 -10.15
N ASP A 27 7.49 -4.76 -9.87
CA ASP A 27 7.40 -6.15 -9.42
C ASP A 27 7.95 -7.10 -10.46
N ARG A 28 7.64 -6.85 -11.73
CA ARG A 28 8.17 -7.61 -12.84
C ARG A 28 9.70 -7.53 -12.90
N ARG A 29 10.31 -6.35 -12.70
CA ARG A 29 11.78 -6.22 -12.68
C ARG A 29 12.41 -6.94 -11.48
N ALA A 30 11.79 -6.87 -10.30
CA ALA A 30 12.24 -7.60 -9.13
C ALA A 30 12.18 -9.13 -9.35
N ALA A 31 11.05 -9.62 -9.88
CA ALA A 31 10.85 -11.01 -10.28
C ALA A 31 11.90 -11.49 -11.30
N PHE A 32 12.16 -10.70 -12.35
CA PHE A 32 13.20 -11.01 -13.33
C PHE A 32 14.59 -11.09 -12.72
N THR A 33 14.89 -10.22 -11.75
CA THR A 33 16.20 -10.20 -11.08
C THR A 33 16.38 -11.45 -10.21
N GLN A 34 15.33 -11.85 -9.49
CA GLN A 34 15.31 -13.02 -8.64
C GLN A 34 15.43 -14.33 -9.43
N CYS A 35 14.75 -14.43 -10.58
CA CYS A 35 14.72 -15.64 -11.40
C CYS A 35 15.81 -15.70 -12.47
N ARG A 36 16.73 -14.71 -12.51
CA ARG A 36 17.72 -14.56 -13.60
C ARG A 36 18.67 -15.74 -13.75
N GLU A 37 19.01 -16.41 -12.66
CA GLU A 37 19.99 -17.50 -12.64
C GLU A 37 19.43 -18.82 -13.19
N ILE A 38 18.11 -18.90 -13.43
CA ILE A 38 17.47 -20.06 -14.04
C ILE A 38 17.82 -20.10 -15.53
N SER A 39 18.55 -21.15 -15.92
CA SER A 39 19.03 -21.38 -17.28
C SER A 39 17.92 -21.81 -18.23
N ASP A 40 17.01 -22.67 -17.75
CA ASP A 40 15.84 -23.11 -18.50
C ASP A 40 14.81 -21.98 -18.66
N ARG A 41 14.32 -21.78 -19.88
CA ARG A 41 13.44 -20.65 -20.20
C ARG A 41 12.06 -20.83 -19.58
N ASP A 42 11.49 -22.02 -19.68
CA ASP A 42 10.13 -22.29 -19.22
C ASP A 42 10.08 -22.25 -17.69
N ALA A 43 11.10 -22.81 -17.02
CA ALA A 43 11.26 -22.73 -15.57
C ALA A 43 11.46 -21.29 -15.08
N ARG A 44 12.20 -20.47 -15.84
CA ARG A 44 12.38 -19.05 -15.51
C ARG A 44 11.07 -18.28 -15.63
N ASP A 45 10.31 -18.52 -16.69
CA ASP A 45 9.03 -17.86 -16.92
C ASP A 45 8.01 -18.24 -15.82
N LEU A 46 7.96 -19.52 -15.41
CA LEU A 46 7.18 -19.98 -14.25
C LEU A 46 7.61 -19.31 -12.93
N CYS A 47 8.91 -19.13 -12.72
CA CYS A 47 9.43 -18.43 -11.54
C CYS A 47 8.99 -16.96 -11.50
N ILE A 48 9.03 -16.28 -12.64
CA ILE A 48 8.62 -14.87 -12.74
C ILE A 48 7.12 -14.73 -12.47
N GLU A 49 6.29 -15.61 -13.03
CA GLU A 49 4.86 -15.60 -12.80
C GLU A 49 4.53 -15.79 -11.30
N ARG A 50 5.14 -16.80 -10.67
CA ARG A 50 4.92 -17.10 -9.26
C ARG A 50 5.41 -16.00 -8.31
N SER A 51 6.55 -15.38 -8.62
CA SER A 51 7.07 -14.28 -7.80
C SER A 51 6.22 -13.02 -7.93
N MET A 52 5.67 -12.72 -9.12
CA MET A 52 4.71 -11.63 -9.28
C MET A 52 3.39 -11.91 -8.54
N GLU A 53 2.90 -13.16 -8.54
CA GLU A 53 1.71 -13.53 -7.77
C GLU A 53 1.95 -13.39 -6.27
N ALA A 54 3.07 -13.89 -5.75
CA ALA A 54 3.45 -13.73 -4.35
C ALA A 54 3.54 -12.25 -3.94
N ALA A 55 4.16 -11.41 -4.76
CA ALA A 55 4.25 -9.97 -4.51
C ALA A 55 2.87 -9.28 -4.50
N ARG A 56 1.91 -9.73 -5.31
CA ARG A 56 0.53 -9.24 -5.27
C ARG A 56 -0.15 -9.65 -3.97
N THR A 57 -0.07 -10.93 -3.61
CA THR A 57 -0.68 -11.46 -2.37
C THR A 57 -0.15 -10.73 -1.13
N GLU A 58 1.17 -10.59 -1.02
CA GLU A 58 1.80 -9.89 0.10
C GLU A 58 1.32 -8.43 0.22
N ARG A 59 1.07 -7.74 -0.91
CA ARG A 59 0.53 -6.38 -0.88
C ARG A 59 -0.92 -6.33 -0.41
N TYR A 60 -1.76 -7.26 -0.84
CA TYR A 60 -3.14 -7.33 -0.39
C TYR A 60 -3.19 -7.62 1.12
N GLU A 61 -2.43 -8.61 1.58
CA GLU A 61 -2.32 -8.95 2.99
C GLU A 61 -1.78 -7.77 3.81
N ASN A 62 -0.73 -7.09 3.35
CA ASN A 62 -0.19 -5.91 4.02
C ASN A 62 -1.17 -4.72 4.05
N ALA A 63 -1.98 -4.55 3.00
CA ALA A 63 -2.99 -3.50 2.96
C ALA A 63 -4.12 -3.76 3.98
N GLU A 64 -4.60 -5.00 4.04
CA GLU A 64 -5.59 -5.42 5.04
C GLU A 64 -5.03 -5.29 6.46
N ASP A 65 -3.79 -5.72 6.68
CA ASP A 65 -3.11 -5.60 7.97
C ASP A 65 -2.86 -4.15 8.38
N PHE A 66 -2.59 -3.26 7.43
CA PHE A 66 -2.42 -1.85 7.68
C PHE A 66 -3.75 -1.19 8.06
N GLN A 67 -4.84 -1.53 7.36
CA GLN A 67 -6.18 -1.05 7.71
C GLN A 67 -6.60 -1.56 9.09
N ARG A 68 -6.45 -2.86 9.36
CA ARG A 68 -6.75 -3.46 10.67
C ARG A 68 -5.98 -2.77 11.80
N ARG A 69 -4.68 -2.51 11.61
CA ARG A 69 -3.87 -1.81 12.62
C ARG A 69 -4.31 -0.37 12.85
N GLN A 70 -4.76 0.33 11.80
CA GLN A 70 -5.34 1.67 11.94
C GLN A 70 -6.66 1.64 12.71
N GLU A 71 -7.58 0.75 12.35
CA GLU A 71 -8.86 0.61 13.06
C GLU A 71 -8.65 0.28 14.54
N GLU A 72 -7.74 -0.65 14.85
CA GLU A 72 -7.36 -0.95 16.23
C GLU A 72 -6.78 0.26 16.98
N PHE A 73 -5.99 1.09 16.28
CA PHE A 73 -5.44 2.31 16.87
C PHE A 73 -6.54 3.33 17.14
N GLU A 74 -7.43 3.57 16.18
CA GLU A 74 -8.54 4.50 16.32
C GLU A 74 -9.50 4.08 17.45
N ASP A 75 -9.81 2.79 17.55
CA ASP A 75 -10.65 2.25 18.62
C ASP A 75 -10.00 2.42 20.01
N ARG A 76 -8.69 2.15 20.12
CA ARG A 76 -7.95 2.43 21.37
C ARG A 76 -7.93 3.92 21.68
N TYR A 77 -7.61 4.75 20.70
CA TYR A 77 -7.55 6.20 20.85
C TYR A 77 -8.91 6.78 21.30
N ALA A 78 -10.01 6.31 20.72
CA ALA A 78 -11.36 6.73 21.12
C ALA A 78 -11.69 6.32 22.56
N ARG A 79 -11.34 5.10 22.98
CA ARG A 79 -11.51 4.63 24.36
C ARG A 79 -10.67 5.43 25.35
N ASP A 80 -9.40 5.65 25.05
CA ASP A 80 -8.47 6.42 25.88
C ASP A 80 -8.94 7.86 26.05
N ARG A 81 -9.37 8.49 24.95
CA ARG A 81 -9.97 9.83 24.98
C ARG A 81 -11.22 9.88 25.86
N ALA A 82 -12.09 8.88 25.78
CA ALA A 82 -13.29 8.80 26.62
C ALA A 82 -12.97 8.62 28.11
N MET A 83 -11.84 7.99 28.43
CA MET A 83 -11.33 7.84 29.80
C MET A 83 -10.52 9.06 30.30
N GLY A 84 -10.34 10.09 29.47
CA GLY A 84 -9.58 11.29 29.82
C GLY A 84 -8.06 11.08 29.81
N VAL A 85 -7.57 10.06 29.10
CA VAL A 85 -6.14 9.87 28.87
C VAL A 85 -5.60 11.05 28.04
N PRO A 86 -4.44 11.62 28.39
CA PRO A 86 -3.77 12.65 27.60
C PRO A 86 -3.55 12.23 26.14
N GLU A 87 -3.74 13.15 25.18
CA GLU A 87 -3.67 12.85 23.74
C GLU A 87 -2.29 12.35 23.29
N ASP A 88 -1.21 12.73 23.98
CA ASP A 88 0.16 12.27 23.74
C ASP A 88 0.38 10.78 24.08
N LEU A 89 -0.50 10.22 24.91
CA LEU A 89 -0.48 8.83 25.37
C LEU A 89 -1.60 7.98 24.75
N ALA A 90 -2.68 8.60 24.28
CA ALA A 90 -3.85 7.91 23.75
C ALA A 90 -3.52 7.09 22.48
N GLY A 91 -4.03 5.86 22.40
CA GLY A 91 -3.86 4.97 21.25
C GLY A 91 -2.49 4.29 21.16
N ARG A 92 -1.49 4.70 21.95
CA ARG A 92 -0.17 4.04 22.02
C ARG A 92 -0.29 2.65 22.61
N ARG A 93 0.56 1.71 22.19
CA ARG A 93 0.63 0.41 22.86
C ARG A 93 1.37 0.57 24.19
N PRO A 94 1.02 -0.21 25.23
CA PRO A 94 1.73 -0.16 26.51
C PRO A 94 3.25 -0.41 26.40
N SER A 95 3.68 -1.19 25.40
CA SER A 95 5.08 -1.40 25.04
C SER A 95 5.79 -0.11 24.64
N ASP A 96 5.11 0.79 23.93
CA ASP A 96 5.69 2.01 23.35
C ASP A 96 5.87 3.12 24.42
N ILE A 97 5.25 2.95 25.60
CA ILE A 97 5.32 3.90 26.72
C ILE A 97 6.48 3.56 27.66
N LEU A 98 6.88 2.28 27.72
CA LEU A 98 7.96 1.81 28.60
C LEU A 98 9.35 2.17 28.05
N ASP A 99 9.50 2.27 26.73
CA ASP A 99 10.76 2.65 26.07
C ASP A 99 11.07 4.17 26.17
N ASP A 100 10.06 5.02 26.41
CA ASP A 100 10.22 6.48 26.53
C ASP A 100 10.63 6.94 27.96
N ARG A 101 10.81 6.02 28.92
CA ARG A 101 11.28 6.41 30.27
C ARG A 101 12.79 6.67 30.27
N PRO A 102 13.25 7.90 30.54
CA PRO A 102 14.67 8.13 30.76
C PRO A 102 15.09 7.38 32.03
N ASN A 103 16.19 6.64 31.91
CA ASN A 103 16.84 5.91 33.01
C ASN A 103 17.37 6.89 34.08
#